data_AF-A0A2N5K2F0-F1
#
_entry.id   AF-A0A2N5K2F0-F1
#
_cell.length_a   1.000
_cell.length_b   1.000
_cell.length_c   1.000
_cell.angle_alpha   90.00
_cell.angle_beta   90.00
_cell.angle_gamma   90.00
#
_symmetry.space_group_name_H-M   'P 1'
#
loop_
_entity.id
_entity.type
_entity.pdbx_description
1 polymer ?
#
loop_
_entity_poly.entity_id
_entity_poly.type
_entity_poly.pdbx_seq_one_letter_code
_entity_poly.pdbx_strand_id
1 'polypeptide(L)'
;MPVVRRPAVFWLALLVVLLSATACGNAGAGAARPAATASGAEASSATTTATTATTTAKAPSTGASAAVAAEGYAALPQSKTPEGYYVLGDPNAPATMTFYSDFI
;
A
#
# COMPACT_ATOMS: atom_id res chain seq x y z
N MET A 1 -21.95 58.74 -14.15
CA MET A 1 -21.11 57.94 -13.23
C MET A 1 -21.14 56.48 -13.69
N PRO A 2 -20.04 55.90 -14.19
CA PRO A 2 -20.05 54.52 -14.68
C PRO A 2 -20.06 53.54 -13.51
N VAL A 3 -21.11 52.73 -13.40
CA VAL A 3 -21.20 51.59 -12.49
C VAL A 3 -20.29 50.50 -13.05
N VAL A 4 -19.04 50.47 -12.57
CA VAL A 4 -18.06 49.46 -12.96
C VAL A 4 -18.52 48.12 -12.43
N ARG A 5 -19.04 47.27 -13.32
CA ARG A 5 -19.41 45.88 -13.02
C ARG A 5 -18.15 45.17 -12.51
N ARG A 6 -18.11 44.85 -11.22
CA ARG A 6 -17.05 44.06 -10.56
C ARG A 6 -17.43 42.58 -10.32
N PRO A 7 -18.21 41.89 -11.19
CA PRO A 7 -18.57 40.49 -10.92
C PRO A 7 -17.32 39.60 -10.89
N ALA A 8 -16.28 39.96 -11.67
CA ALA A 8 -15.01 39.25 -11.68
C ALA A 8 -14.27 39.33 -10.32
N VAL A 9 -14.31 40.49 -9.64
CA VAL A 9 -13.65 40.65 -8.34
C VAL A 9 -14.40 39.87 -7.26
N PHE A 10 -15.74 39.85 -7.32
CA PHE A 10 -16.56 39.06 -6.41
C PHE A 10 -16.31 37.56 -6.58
N TRP A 11 -16.27 37.07 -7.83
CA TRP A 11 -15.96 35.67 -8.12
C TRP A 11 -14.56 35.26 -7.68
N LEU A 12 -13.56 36.13 -7.88
CA LEU A 12 -12.18 35.86 -7.48
C LEU A 12 -12.04 35.83 -5.95
N ALA A 13 -12.72 36.73 -5.23
CA ALA A 13 -12.74 36.72 -3.76
C ALA A 13 -13.42 35.46 -3.21
N LEU A 14 -14.52 35.01 -3.81
CA LEU A 14 -15.21 33.78 -3.40
C LEU A 14 -14.32 32.54 -3.54
N LEU A 15 -13.58 32.44 -4.66
CA LEU A 15 -12.64 31.33 -4.91
C LEU A 15 -11.51 31.28 -3.88
N VAL A 16 -10.94 32.42 -3.52
CA VAL A 16 -9.86 32.51 -2.51
C VAL A 16 -10.34 32.06 -1.13
N VAL A 17 -11.55 32.47 -0.72
CA VAL A 17 -12.13 32.03 0.56
C VAL A 17 -12.36 30.51 0.56
N LEU A 18 -12.91 29.96 -0.52
CA LEU A 18 -13.15 28.52 -0.62
C LEU A 18 -11.85 27.71 -0.52
N LEU A 19 -10.76 28.19 -1.14
CA LEU A 19 -9.46 27.50 -1.15
C LEU A 19 -8.77 27.50 0.23
N SER A 20 -9.01 28.54 1.05
CA SER A 20 -8.44 28.62 2.40
C SER A 20 -9.11 27.68 3.41
N ALA A 21 -10.37 27.28 3.18
CA ALA A 21 -11.09 26.37 4.09
C ALA A 21 -10.63 24.91 3.98
N THR A 22 -10.05 24.49 2.85
CA THR A 22 -9.60 23.11 2.61
C THR A 22 -8.19 22.80 3.12
N ALA A 23 -7.42 23.81 3.55
CA ALA A 23 -6.05 23.63 4.01
C ALA A 23 -5.93 23.26 5.51
N CYS A 24 -7.02 23.28 6.27
CA CYS A 24 -7.00 23.04 7.72
C CYS A 24 -7.87 21.84 8.08
N GLY A 25 -7.38 20.62 7.79
CA GLY A 25 -8.15 19.43 8.10
C GLY A 25 -7.49 18.09 7.80
N ASN A 26 -6.26 17.84 8.26
CA ASN A 26 -5.84 16.46 8.56
C ASN A 26 -4.73 16.40 9.62
N ALA A 27 -5.08 16.77 10.86
CA ALA A 27 -4.31 16.36 12.04
C ALA A 27 -4.73 14.93 12.43
N GLY A 28 -4.25 13.95 11.66
CA GLY A 28 -4.45 12.53 11.93
C GLY A 28 -3.23 11.94 12.62
N ALA A 29 -3.27 11.89 13.96
CA ALA A 29 -2.31 11.19 14.79
C ALA A 29 -2.38 9.67 14.53
N GLY A 30 -1.27 9.09 14.04
CA GLY A 30 -1.08 7.65 13.91
C GLY A 30 0.15 7.22 14.70
N ALA A 31 -0.09 6.49 15.78
CA ALA A 31 0.83 6.19 16.87
C ALA A 31 2.13 5.47 16.47
N ALA A 32 3.22 5.85 17.14
CA ALA A 32 4.47 5.13 17.20
C ALA A 32 4.24 3.69 17.67
N ARG A 33 4.71 2.70 16.90
CA ARG A 33 4.83 1.31 17.36
C ARG A 33 6.24 1.10 17.93
N PRO A 34 6.39 0.61 19.17
CA PRO A 34 7.70 0.42 19.79
C PRO A 34 8.50 -0.71 19.16
N ALA A 35 9.82 -0.50 19.12
CA ALA A 35 10.82 -1.48 18.74
C ALA A 35 10.83 -2.66 19.71
N ALA A 36 10.73 -3.88 19.17
CA ALA A 36 11.00 -5.10 19.92
C ALA A 36 12.50 -5.40 19.84
N THR A 37 13.21 -5.07 20.90
CA THR A 37 14.55 -5.59 21.20
C THR A 37 14.39 -7.01 21.72
N ALA A 38 14.85 -8.02 20.97
CA ALA A 38 15.02 -9.38 21.49
C ALA A 38 16.52 -9.61 21.72
N SER A 39 16.89 -9.44 22.99
CA SER A 39 18.12 -9.85 23.65
C SER A 39 18.16 -11.38 23.78
N GLY A 40 19.35 -11.96 23.75
CA GLY A 40 19.62 -13.23 24.44
C GLY A 40 20.05 -14.39 23.54
N ALA A 41 21.35 -14.60 23.49
CA ALA A 41 21.96 -15.88 23.14
C ALA A 41 21.67 -16.92 24.23
N GLU A 42 21.36 -18.17 23.84
CA GLU A 42 21.87 -19.35 24.53
C GLU A 42 21.76 -20.58 23.61
N ALA A 43 22.89 -21.26 23.45
CA ALA A 43 23.00 -22.52 22.73
C ALA A 43 22.43 -23.64 23.59
N SER A 44 21.44 -24.36 23.07
CA SER A 44 21.01 -25.65 23.61
C SER A 44 21.03 -26.68 22.49
N SER A 45 22.02 -27.57 22.56
CA SER A 45 22.12 -28.75 21.70
C SER A 45 20.96 -29.70 21.99
N ALA A 46 19.91 -29.61 21.20
CA ALA A 46 18.88 -30.64 21.14
C ALA A 46 19.31 -31.71 20.11
N THR A 47 19.73 -32.87 20.60
CA THR A 47 19.80 -34.09 19.80
C THR A 47 18.37 -34.50 19.46
N THR A 48 17.88 -34.10 18.29
CA THR A 48 16.62 -34.61 17.73
C THR A 48 16.94 -35.69 16.71
N THR A 49 16.56 -36.91 17.05
CA THR A 49 16.51 -38.08 16.17
C THR A 49 15.81 -37.70 14.86
N ALA A 50 16.54 -37.72 13.75
CA ALA A 50 15.99 -37.52 12.42
C ALA A 50 15.15 -38.76 12.05
N THR A 51 13.85 -38.70 12.28
CA THR A 51 12.90 -39.55 11.57
C THR A 51 12.87 -39.04 10.13
N THR A 52 13.44 -39.82 9.22
CA THR A 52 13.31 -39.61 7.77
C THR A 52 11.85 -39.75 7.39
N ALA A 53 11.09 -38.66 7.46
CA ALA A 53 9.83 -38.55 6.76
C ALA A 53 10.17 -38.42 5.27
N THR A 54 9.98 -39.51 4.53
CA THR A 54 9.91 -39.49 3.07
C THR A 54 8.73 -38.61 2.69
N THR A 55 8.98 -37.30 2.65
CA THR A 55 8.03 -36.33 2.14
C THR A 55 8.15 -36.47 0.63
N THR A 56 7.24 -37.22 0.02
CA THR A 56 7.04 -37.18 -1.42
C THR A 56 6.72 -35.73 -1.76
N ALA A 57 7.74 -34.98 -2.18
CA ALA A 57 7.58 -33.63 -2.66
C ALA A 57 6.71 -33.72 -3.91
N LYS A 58 5.42 -33.40 -3.75
CA LYS A 58 4.53 -33.17 -4.88
C LYS A 58 5.15 -32.00 -5.65
N ALA A 59 5.76 -32.32 -6.79
CA ALA A 59 6.32 -31.32 -7.68
C ALA A 59 5.25 -30.22 -7.90
N PRO A 60 5.59 -28.92 -7.76
CA PRO A 60 4.67 -27.88 -8.11
C PRO A 60 4.25 -28.10 -9.57
N SER A 61 2.95 -28.29 -9.78
CA SER A 61 2.35 -28.38 -11.11
C SER A 61 2.61 -27.06 -11.83
N THR A 62 3.58 -27.05 -12.75
CA THR A 62 3.97 -25.88 -13.54
C THR A 62 3.01 -25.61 -14.71
N GLY A 63 1.79 -26.17 -14.68
CA GLY A 63 0.99 -26.37 -15.90
C GLY A 63 -0.16 -25.39 -16.17
N ALA A 64 -0.57 -24.53 -15.23
CA ALA A 64 -1.84 -23.78 -15.40
C ALA A 64 -1.88 -22.38 -14.77
N SER A 65 -0.73 -21.72 -14.56
CA SER A 65 -0.70 -20.54 -13.65
C SER A 65 -0.85 -19.17 -14.32
N ALA A 66 -0.73 -19.02 -15.63
CA ALA A 66 -0.75 -17.69 -16.25
C ALA A 66 -2.16 -17.18 -16.57
N ALA A 67 -3.06 -18.04 -17.07
CA ALA A 67 -4.40 -17.64 -17.48
C ALA A 67 -5.35 -17.39 -16.29
N VAL A 68 -5.26 -18.20 -15.23
CA VAL A 68 -6.08 -18.03 -14.01
C VAL A 68 -5.65 -16.80 -13.20
N ALA A 69 -4.38 -16.40 -13.28
CA ALA A 69 -3.89 -15.24 -12.57
C ALA A 69 -4.42 -13.92 -13.17
N ALA A 70 -4.52 -13.83 -14.50
CA ALA A 70 -4.96 -12.60 -15.18
C ALA A 70 -6.39 -12.17 -14.81
N GLU A 71 -7.34 -13.11 -14.72
CA GLU A 71 -8.71 -12.82 -14.29
C GLU A 71 -8.78 -12.49 -12.79
N GLY A 72 -7.93 -13.11 -11.97
CA GLY A 72 -7.87 -12.87 -10.53
C GLY A 72 -7.39 -11.46 -10.17
N TYR A 73 -6.42 -10.91 -10.91
CA TYR A 73 -5.90 -9.57 -10.63
C TYR A 73 -6.89 -8.44 -10.90
N ALA A 74 -7.79 -8.61 -11.89
CA ALA A 74 -8.79 -7.59 -12.23
C ALA A 74 -9.82 -7.36 -11.11
N ALA A 75 -10.06 -8.38 -10.27
CA ALA A 75 -10.98 -8.30 -9.14
C ALA A 75 -10.33 -7.75 -7.86
N LEU A 76 -9.00 -7.53 -7.84
CA LEU A 76 -8.32 -7.03 -6.65
C LEU A 76 -8.65 -5.54 -6.42
N PRO A 77 -8.82 -5.13 -5.15
CA PRO A 77 -8.94 -3.72 -4.80
C PRO A 77 -7.77 -2.91 -5.35
N GLN A 78 -8.06 -1.75 -5.93
CA GLN A 78 -7.05 -0.81 -6.39
C GLN A 78 -7.07 0.42 -5.50
N SER A 79 -5.89 0.89 -5.10
CA SER A 79 -5.74 2.12 -4.33
C SER A 79 -4.45 2.86 -4.70
N LYS A 80 -4.27 4.04 -4.11
CA LYS A 80 -3.05 4.83 -4.26
C LYS A 80 -2.46 5.13 -2.89
N THR A 81 -1.14 5.09 -2.81
CA THR A 81 -0.42 5.60 -1.64
C THR A 81 -0.41 7.14 -1.65
N PRO A 82 -0.10 7.81 -0.52
CA PRO A 82 0.04 9.27 -0.47
C PRO A 82 1.08 9.83 -1.44
N GLU A 83 2.08 9.03 -1.82
CA GLU A 83 3.15 9.36 -2.76
C GLU A 83 2.72 9.18 -4.23
N GLY A 84 1.52 8.63 -4.47
CA GLY A 84 0.95 8.47 -5.81
C GLY A 84 1.23 7.12 -6.48
N TYR A 85 1.84 6.15 -5.78
CA TYR A 85 2.04 4.80 -6.30
C TYR A 85 0.72 4.01 -6.33
N TYR A 86 0.56 3.15 -7.32
CA TYR A 86 -0.58 2.25 -7.41
C TYR A 86 -0.35 1.02 -6.52
N VAL A 87 -1.37 0.65 -5.75
CA VAL A 87 -1.39 -0.56 -4.92
C VAL A 87 -2.55 -1.44 -5.38
N LEU A 88 -2.26 -2.73 -5.53
CA LEU A 88 -3.23 -3.76 -5.89
C LEU A 88 -3.35 -4.75 -4.73
N GLY A 89 -4.56 -4.98 -4.23
CA GLY A 89 -4.84 -5.88 -3.11
C GLY A 89 -4.92 -5.20 -1.74
N ASP A 90 -4.69 -5.98 -0.67
CA ASP A 90 -4.71 -5.52 0.72
C ASP A 90 -3.32 -4.97 1.14
N PRO A 91 -3.21 -3.72 1.60
CA PRO A 91 -1.95 -3.17 2.10
C PRO A 91 -1.44 -3.86 3.38
N ASN A 92 -2.27 -4.62 4.09
CA ASN A 92 -1.89 -5.40 5.27
C ASN A 92 -1.57 -6.87 4.96
N ALA A 93 -1.45 -7.23 3.67
CA ALA A 93 -1.10 -8.58 3.28
C ALA A 93 0.27 -9.01 3.87
N PRO A 94 0.46 -10.30 4.21
CA PRO A 94 1.71 -10.79 4.82
C PRO A 94 2.92 -10.70 3.88
N ALA A 95 2.69 -10.47 2.58
CA ALA A 95 3.72 -10.28 1.58
C ALA A 95 3.33 -9.11 0.66
N THR A 96 4.34 -8.34 0.26
CA THR A 96 4.20 -7.21 -0.65
C THR A 96 5.20 -7.36 -1.79
N MET A 97 4.76 -7.08 -3.00
CA MET A 97 5.62 -7.12 -4.19
C MET A 97 5.60 -5.74 -4.87
N THR A 98 6.78 -5.14 -5.02
CA THR A 98 6.95 -3.84 -5.68
C THR A 98 7.46 -4.04 -7.09
N PHE A 99 6.76 -3.47 -8.07
CA PHE A 99 7.14 -3.53 -9.49
C PHE A 99 7.69 -2.17 -9.94
N TYR A 100 8.92 -2.19 -10.46
CA TYR A 100 9.53 -1.05 -11.13
C TYR A 100 9.54 -1.33 -12.63
N SER A 101 8.86 -0.51 -13.41
CA SER A 101 8.82 -0.60 -14.87
C SER A 101 9.28 0.71 -15.47
N ASP A 102 10.18 0.64 -16.43
CA ASP A 102 10.66 1.78 -17.20
C ASP A 102 10.08 1.68 -18.62
N PHE A 103 9.37 2.71 -19.07
CA PHE A 103 8.62 2.72 -20.34
C PHE A 103 9.14 3.76 -21.34
N ILE A 104 10.42 4.15 -21.24
CA ILE A 104 11.07 5.09 -22.17
C ILE A 104 11.47 4.41 -23.49
#